data_AF-A0A1B9B326-F1
#
_entry.id   AF-A0A1B9B326-F1
#
_cell.length_a   1.000
_cell.length_b   1.000
_cell.length_c   1.000
_cell.angle_alpha   90.00
_cell.angle_beta   90.00
_cell.angle_gamma   90.00
#
_symmetry.space_group_name_H-M   'P 1'
#
loop_
_entity.id
_entity.type
_entity.pdbx_description
1 polymer ?
#
loop_
_entity_poly.entity_id
_entity_poly.type
_entity_poly.pdbx_seq_one_letter_code
_entity_poly.pdbx_strand_id
1 'polypeptide(L)'
;MRRPLGVSLISFFYIFGAFILLVTTIFYNPNSNVIGIAERFGLSALPEQLVRVIVALFSLGMVYGYFRLKKWGFWLMDLYSVIFGLLSSLLFTNQQQQPYLGNFIWSIIVLAYTVYIRDSFFKTKFQY
;
A
#
# COMPACT_ATOMS: atom_id res chain seq x y z
N MET A 1 12.34 -22.30 -0.20
CA MET A 1 11.12 -22.12 0.60
C MET A 1 10.01 -21.68 -0.33
N ARG A 2 8.85 -22.35 -0.31
CA ARG A 2 7.67 -21.89 -1.06
C ARG A 2 7.17 -20.61 -0.38
N ARG A 3 6.96 -19.56 -1.17
CA ARG A 3 6.42 -18.28 -0.68
C ARG A 3 4.99 -18.49 -0.17
N PRO A 4 4.60 -17.94 0.99
CA PRO A 4 3.22 -18.02 1.46
C PRO A 4 2.25 -17.44 0.43
N LEU A 5 1.09 -18.07 0.26
CA LEU A 5 0.10 -17.64 -0.73
C LEU A 5 -0.40 -16.21 -0.47
N GLY A 6 -0.64 -15.85 0.80
CA GLY A 6 -1.08 -14.51 1.16
C GLY A 6 -0.06 -13.42 0.82
N VAL A 7 1.25 -13.70 0.88
CA VAL A 7 2.27 -12.77 0.39
C VAL A 7 2.08 -12.48 -1.09
N SER A 8 1.79 -13.51 -1.88
CA SER A 8 1.56 -13.35 -3.33
C SER A 8 0.28 -12.55 -3.59
N LEU A 9 -0.81 -12.88 -2.91
CA LEU A 9 -2.09 -12.18 -3.04
C LEU A 9 -1.97 -10.69 -2.70
N ILE A 10 -1.39 -10.38 -1.54
CA ILE A 10 -1.16 -9.01 -1.09
C ILE A 10 -0.26 -8.26 -2.08
N SER A 11 0.82 -8.90 -2.54
CA SER A 11 1.72 -8.30 -3.52
C SER A 11 1.01 -7.96 -4.83
N PHE A 12 0.21 -8.88 -5.38
CA PHE A 12 -0.54 -8.62 -6.61
C PHE A 12 -1.59 -7.53 -6.44
N PHE A 13 -2.25 -7.47 -5.28
CA PHE A 13 -3.18 -6.38 -4.96
C PHE A 13 -2.50 -5.01 -5.01
N TYR A 14 -1.33 -4.87 -4.38
CA TYR A 14 -0.59 -3.60 -4.39
C TYR A 14 0.07 -3.29 -5.74
N ILE A 15 0.54 -4.29 -6.50
CA ILE A 15 1.01 -4.10 -7.88
C ILE A 15 -0.12 -3.60 -8.76
N PHE A 16 -1.31 -4.20 -8.65
CA PHE A 16 -2.49 -3.77 -9.39
C PHE A 16 -2.88 -2.34 -9.00
N GLY A 17 -2.90 -2.01 -7.71
CA GLY A 17 -3.13 -0.64 -7.24
C GLY A 17 -2.14 0.37 -7.82
N ALA A 18 -0.84 0.06 -7.78
CA ALA A 18 0.20 0.92 -8.36
C ALA A 18 0.03 1.08 -9.88
N PHE A 19 -0.34 0.02 -10.59
CA PHE A 19 -0.64 0.09 -12.02
C PHE A 19 -1.83 1.01 -12.31
N ILE A 20 -2.93 0.88 -11.55
CA ILE A 20 -4.08 1.77 -11.67
C ILE A 20 -3.69 3.23 -11.39
N LEU A 21 -2.83 3.49 -10.40
CA LEU A 21 -2.33 4.84 -10.14
C LEU A 21 -1.55 5.42 -11.33
N LEU A 22 -0.69 4.62 -11.98
CA LEU A 22 0.05 5.06 -13.16
C LEU A 22 -0.86 5.32 -14.35
N VAL A 23 -1.81 4.41 -14.63
CA VAL A 23 -2.79 4.57 -15.71
C VAL A 23 -3.63 5.84 -15.48
N THR A 24 -4.18 6.01 -14.29
CA THR A 24 -4.99 7.20 -13.95
C THR A 24 -4.18 8.50 -13.90
N THR A 25 -2.86 8.44 -13.78
CA THR A 25 -2.01 9.64 -13.90
C THR A 25 -1.99 10.17 -15.33
N ILE A 26 -1.94 9.28 -16.33
CA ILE A 26 -1.80 9.64 -17.74
C ILE A 26 -3.16 9.95 -18.37
N PHE A 27 -4.18 9.13 -18.05
CA PHE A 27 -5.45 9.15 -18.78
C PHE A 27 -6.60 9.85 -18.06
N TYR A 28 -6.46 10.19 -16.77
CA TYR A 28 -7.56 10.74 -15.97
C TYR A 28 -7.28 12.17 -15.53
N ASN A 29 -8.30 13.04 -15.66
CA ASN A 29 -8.19 14.43 -15.24
C ASN A 29 -8.01 14.48 -13.70
N PRO A 30 -6.98 15.15 -13.17
CA PRO A 30 -6.76 15.23 -11.73
C PRO A 30 -7.89 15.95 -10.97
N ASN A 31 -8.68 16.79 -11.64
CA ASN A 31 -9.74 17.61 -11.03
C ASN A 31 -11.12 16.91 -10.94
N SER A 32 -11.24 15.67 -11.40
CA SER A 32 -12.53 14.95 -11.39
C SER A 32 -12.82 14.22 -10.08
N ASN A 33 -11.83 14.05 -9.20
CA ASN A 33 -12.04 13.48 -7.88
C ASN A 33 -12.39 14.59 -6.88
N VAL A 34 -13.44 14.39 -6.09
CA VAL A 34 -13.79 15.29 -4.98
C VAL A 34 -12.64 15.40 -3.97
N ILE A 35 -11.86 14.33 -3.82
CA ILE A 35 -10.69 14.26 -2.94
C ILE A 35 -9.57 13.51 -3.67
N GLY A 36 -8.52 14.25 -4.00
CA GLY A 36 -7.33 13.72 -4.66
C GLY A 36 -6.49 12.82 -3.76
N ILE A 37 -5.60 12.04 -4.35
CA ILE A 37 -4.60 11.27 -3.61
C ILE A 37 -3.66 12.20 -2.85
N ALA A 38 -3.26 13.33 -3.43
CA ALA A 38 -2.50 14.36 -2.74
C ALA A 38 -3.17 14.80 -1.44
N GLU A 39 -4.48 15.06 -1.49
CA GLU A 39 -5.26 15.46 -0.32
C GLU A 39 -5.38 14.34 0.73
N ARG A 40 -5.58 13.08 0.29
CA ARG A 40 -5.63 11.91 1.20
C ARG A 40 -4.34 11.70 2.00
N PHE A 41 -3.20 12.11 1.43
CA PHE A 41 -1.90 12.05 2.09
C PHE A 41 -1.50 13.37 2.78
N GLY A 42 -2.38 14.38 2.81
CA GLY A 42 -2.08 15.69 3.42
C GLY A 42 -1.11 16.55 2.61
N LEU A 43 -0.89 16.21 1.34
CA LEU A 43 0.04 16.86 0.41
C LEU A 43 -0.71 17.69 -0.64
N SER A 44 -1.80 18.35 -0.26
CA SER A 44 -2.66 19.13 -1.18
C SER A 44 -1.93 20.25 -1.94
N ALA A 45 -0.78 20.70 -1.43
CA ALA A 45 0.08 21.68 -2.10
C ALA A 45 0.86 21.10 -3.31
N LEU A 46 0.94 19.77 -3.45
CA LEU A 46 1.65 19.12 -4.55
C LEU A 46 0.71 18.73 -5.70
N PRO A 47 1.19 18.72 -6.96
CA PRO A 47 0.39 18.27 -8.09
C PRO A 47 -0.08 16.82 -7.91
N GLU A 48 -1.37 16.58 -8.05
CA GLU A 48 -2.01 15.26 -7.91
C GLU A 48 -1.31 14.17 -8.75
N GLN A 49 -0.96 14.49 -9.99
CA GLN A 49 -0.23 13.58 -10.89
C GLN A 49 1.13 13.19 -10.34
N LEU A 50 1.88 14.15 -9.79
CA LEU A 50 3.19 13.90 -9.19
C LEU A 50 3.06 12.97 -7.99
N VAL A 51 2.09 13.24 -7.10
CA VAL A 51 1.86 12.40 -5.92
C VAL A 51 1.45 10.99 -6.33
N ARG A 52 0.59 10.82 -7.35
CA ARG A 52 0.22 9.49 -7.86
C ARG A 52 1.43 8.67 -8.32
N VAL A 53 2.35 9.29 -9.08
CA VAL A 53 3.57 8.61 -9.53
C VAL A 53 4.45 8.22 -8.34
N ILE A 54 4.65 9.14 -7.39
CA ILE A 54 5.48 8.88 -6.20
C ILE A 54 4.90 7.70 -5.40
N VAL A 55 3.59 7.72 -5.12
CA VAL A 55 2.91 6.66 -4.38
C VAL A 55 3.01 5.33 -5.15
N ALA A 56 2.80 5.33 -6.46
CA ALA A 56 2.91 4.13 -7.28
C ALA A 56 4.33 3.53 -7.23
N LEU A 57 5.37 4.36 -7.42
CA LEU A 57 6.77 3.91 -7.37
C LEU A 57 7.14 3.39 -5.98
N PHE A 58 6.72 4.09 -4.92
CA PHE A 58 6.91 3.66 -3.55
C PHE A 58 6.24 2.30 -3.29
N SER A 59 4.98 2.13 -3.71
CA SER A 59 4.24 0.87 -3.58
C SER A 59 4.95 -0.27 -4.32
N LEU A 60 5.46 -0.05 -5.54
CA LEU A 60 6.21 -1.06 -6.28
C LEU A 60 7.51 -1.46 -5.57
N GLY A 61 8.26 -0.49 -5.05
CA GLY A 61 9.48 -0.75 -4.27
C GLY A 61 9.20 -1.56 -3.00
N MET A 62 8.19 -1.16 -2.23
CA MET A 62 7.73 -1.87 -1.04
C MET A 62 7.33 -3.32 -1.38
N VAL A 63 6.48 -3.51 -2.38
CA VAL A 63 5.99 -4.83 -2.79
C VAL A 63 7.12 -5.71 -3.31
N TYR A 64 8.09 -5.15 -4.03
CA TYR A 64 9.26 -5.92 -4.46
C TYR A 64 9.99 -6.53 -3.26
N GLY A 65 10.23 -5.75 -2.21
CA GLY A 65 10.82 -6.23 -0.96
C GLY A 65 9.96 -7.29 -0.28
N TYR A 66 8.66 -7.04 -0.20
CA TYR A 66 7.68 -7.93 0.46
C TYR A 66 7.57 -9.29 -0.27
N PHE A 67 7.42 -9.26 -1.59
CA PHE A 67 7.30 -10.43 -2.47
C PHE A 67 8.55 -11.32 -2.45
N ARG A 68 9.72 -10.71 -2.24
CA ARG A 68 11.02 -11.39 -2.09
C ARG A 68 11.31 -11.83 -0.65
N LEU A 69 10.36 -11.65 0.28
CA LEU A 69 10.50 -11.98 1.71
C LEU A 69 11.72 -11.30 2.35
N LYS A 70 12.02 -10.06 1.97
CA LYS A 70 13.15 -9.30 2.53
C LYS A 70 12.72 -8.63 3.84
N LYS A 71 13.63 -8.58 4.83
CA LYS A 71 13.40 -7.90 6.12
C LYS A 71 12.95 -6.44 5.96
N TRP A 72 13.54 -5.68 5.03
CA TRP A 72 13.13 -4.30 4.78
C TRP A 72 11.74 -4.20 4.15
N GLY A 73 11.34 -5.17 3.32
CA GLY A 73 10.00 -5.24 2.74
C GLY A 73 8.92 -5.56 3.77
N PHE A 74 9.24 -6.36 4.78
CA PHE A 74 8.38 -6.57 5.96
C PHE A 74 8.11 -5.24 6.67
N TRP A 75 9.17 -4.52 7.06
CA TRP A 75 9.02 -3.26 7.80
C TRP A 75 8.31 -2.17 7.00
N LEU A 76 8.59 -2.06 5.70
CA LEU A 76 7.90 -1.10 4.84
C LEU A 76 6.41 -1.45 4.68
N MET A 77 6.05 -2.72 4.51
CA MET A 77 4.66 -3.14 4.41
C MET A 77 3.90 -2.86 5.70
N ASP A 78 4.46 -3.23 6.86
CA ASP A 78 3.82 -2.98 8.17
C ASP A 78 3.63 -1.48 8.40
N LEU A 79 4.67 -0.67 8.19
CA LEU A 79 4.59 0.79 8.33
C LEU A 79 3.54 1.39 7.39
N TYR A 80 3.54 0.94 6.13
CA TYR A 80 2.57 1.40 5.14
C TYR A 80 1.14 1.03 5.55
N SER A 81 0.89 -0.20 6.01
CA SER A 81 -0.43 -0.63 6.47
C SER A 81 -0.91 0.17 7.69
N VAL A 82 -0.02 0.49 8.65
CA VAL A 82 -0.36 1.35 9.78
C VAL A 82 -0.77 2.75 9.31
N ILE A 83 0.09 3.41 8.52
CA ILE A 83 -0.16 4.79 8.05
C ILE A 83 -1.43 4.83 7.20
N PHE A 84 -1.56 3.92 6.23
CA PHE A 84 -2.70 3.88 5.32
C PHE A 84 -4.01 3.55 6.04
N GLY A 85 -3.95 2.66 7.05
CA GLY A 85 -5.07 2.38 7.94
C GLY A 85 -5.52 3.60 8.73
N LEU A 86 -4.58 4.32 9.37
CA LEU A 86 -4.89 5.54 10.12
C LEU A 86 -5.50 6.62 9.22
N LEU A 87 -4.90 6.91 8.06
CA LEU A 87 -5.45 7.87 7.09
C LEU A 87 -6.86 7.46 6.65
N SER A 88 -7.08 6.17 6.38
CA SER A 88 -8.39 5.65 5.99
C SER A 88 -9.43 5.79 7.10
N SER A 89 -9.06 5.57 8.37
CA SER A 89 -9.97 5.77 9.50
C SER A 89 -10.35 7.25 9.68
N LEU A 90 -9.39 8.17 9.57
CA LEU A 90 -9.65 9.61 9.68
C LEU A 90 -10.58 10.10 8.57
N LEU A 91 -10.34 9.67 7.33
CA LEU A 91 -11.19 10.01 6.19
C LEU A 91 -12.60 9.41 6.33
N PHE A 92 -12.71 8.17 6.81
CA PHE A 92 -14.02 7.54 7.07
C PHE A 92 -14.83 8.34 8.10
N THR A 93 -14.22 8.74 9.22
CA THR A 93 -14.89 9.52 10.27
C THR A 93 -15.35 10.89 9.77
N ASN A 94 -14.53 11.56 8.95
CA ASN A 94 -14.82 12.93 8.51
C ASN A 94 -15.77 13.03 7.32
N GLN A 95 -15.86 12.00 6.47
CA GLN A 95 -16.54 12.11 5.18
C GLN A 95 -17.56 11.02 4.89
N GLN A 96 -17.68 9.98 5.74
CA GLN A 96 -18.66 8.87 5.67
C GLN A 96 -18.86 8.21 4.29
N GLN A 97 -17.93 8.40 3.34
CA GLN A 97 -18.00 7.83 2.01
C GLN A 97 -17.24 6.50 1.92
N GLN A 98 -17.83 5.52 1.22
CA GLN A 98 -17.05 4.41 0.65
C GLN A 98 -16.05 5.01 -0.35
N PRO A 99 -14.75 4.65 -0.34
CA PRO A 99 -14.20 3.33 0.00
C PRO A 99 -13.36 3.23 1.29
N TYR A 100 -13.36 4.25 2.15
CA TYR A 100 -12.38 4.35 3.24
C TYR A 100 -12.48 3.24 4.31
N LEU A 101 -13.68 2.76 4.63
CA LEU A 101 -13.88 1.63 5.55
C LEU A 101 -13.23 0.34 5.03
N GLY A 102 -13.36 0.07 3.72
CA GLY A 102 -12.75 -1.10 3.08
C GLY A 102 -11.22 -1.04 3.14
N ASN A 103 -10.64 0.14 2.90
CA ASN A 103 -9.20 0.36 3.02
C ASN A 103 -8.67 0.15 4.45
N PHE A 104 -9.43 0.61 5.44
CA PHE A 104 -9.09 0.40 6.85
C PHE A 104 -9.09 -1.10 7.21
N ILE A 105 -10.17 -1.82 6.89
CA ILE A 105 -10.28 -3.26 7.13
C ILE A 105 -9.16 -4.01 6.40
N TRP A 106 -8.92 -3.69 5.13
CA TRP A 106 -7.84 -4.29 4.34
C TRP A 106 -6.48 -4.08 4.99
N SER A 107 -6.20 -2.89 5.51
CA SER A 107 -4.93 -2.59 6.19
C SER A 107 -4.74 -3.44 7.45
N ILE A 108 -5.79 -3.65 8.24
CA ILE A 108 -5.75 -4.54 9.42
C ILE A 108 -5.45 -5.98 8.99
N ILE A 109 -6.10 -6.48 7.94
CA ILE A 109 -5.88 -7.84 7.43
C ILE A 109 -4.42 -8.01 6.98
N VAL A 110 -3.89 -7.06 6.21
CA VAL A 110 -2.50 -7.10 5.73
C VAL A 110 -1.51 -7.06 6.88
N LEU A 111 -1.74 -6.21 7.88
CA LEU A 111 -0.88 -6.08 9.06
C LEU A 111 -0.90 -7.36 9.90
N ALA A 112 -2.09 -7.85 10.26
CA ALA A 112 -2.24 -9.08 11.04
C ALA A 112 -1.61 -10.28 10.32
N TYR A 113 -1.83 -10.40 9.01
CA TYR A 113 -1.23 -11.47 8.21
C TYR A 113 0.30 -11.34 8.17
N THR A 114 0.82 -10.14 7.89
CA THR A 114 2.28 -9.90 7.78
C THR A 114 2.98 -10.24 9.09
N VAL A 115 2.43 -9.83 10.22
CA VAL A 115 2.93 -10.18 11.56
C VAL A 115 2.84 -11.69 11.80
N TYR A 116 1.75 -12.35 11.43
CA TYR A 116 1.59 -13.80 11.59
C TYR A 116 2.67 -14.59 10.83
N ILE A 117 3.02 -14.18 9.61
CA ILE A 117 4.06 -14.84 8.80
C ILE A 117 5.47 -14.25 9.00
N ARG A 118 5.69 -13.45 10.06
CA ARG A 118 6.96 -12.77 10.36
C ARG A 118 8.17 -13.68 10.16
N ASP A 119 8.14 -14.90 10.67
CA ASP A 119 9.27 -15.84 10.58
C ASP A 119 9.73 -16.10 9.14
N SER A 120 8.82 -16.02 8.17
CA SER A 120 9.16 -16.18 6.74
C SER A 120 10.08 -15.06 6.21
N PHE A 121 10.03 -13.86 6.80
CA PHE A 121 10.86 -12.72 6.44
C PHE A 121 12.19 -12.67 7.20
N PHE A 122 12.24 -13.27 8.39
CA PHE A 122 13.41 -13.22 9.27
C PHE A 122 14.24 -14.51 9.27
N LYS A 123 13.79 -15.58 8.60
CA LYS A 123 14.60 -16.78 8.37
C LYS A 123 15.89 -16.43 7.64
N THR A 124 17.00 -16.46 8.38
CA THR A 124 18.35 -16.32 7.85
C THR A 124 18.61 -17.47 6.90
N LYS A 125 18.78 -17.18 5.62
CA LYS A 125 19.45 -18.12 4.71
C LYS A 125 20.91 -18.21 5.19
N PHE A 126 21.21 -19.17 6.06
CA PHE A 126 22.57 -19.68 6.14
C PHE A 126 22.85 -20.37 4.81
N GLN A 127 23.47 -19.65 3.88
CA GLN A 127 24.11 -20.25 2.71
C GLN A 127 25.58 -20.39 3.10
N TYR A 128 25.97 -21.61 3.48
CA TYR A 128 27.36 -22.07 3.37
C TYR A 128 27.71 -22.20 1.89
#